data_AF-A0A151I889-F1
#
_entry.id   AF-A0A151I889-F1
#
_cell.length_a   1.000
_cell.length_b   1.000
_cell.length_c   1.000
_cell.angle_alpha   90.00
_cell.angle_beta   90.00
_cell.angle_gamma   90.00
#
_symmetry.space_group_name_H-M   'P 1'
#
loop_
_entity.id
_entity.type
_entity.pdbx_description
1 polymer ?
#
loop_
_entity_poly.entity_id
_entity_poly.type
_entity_poly.pdbx_seq_one_letter_code
_entity_poly.pdbx_strand_id
1 'polypeptide(L)'
;MSLPASIREDLLWWKNVFTDYAQHNKIRSGLFIREIFSAASLTGWGAVCGKSRTHGFWSPEEKQKHINFLELLAVFHALRCFASDLRNGNILLRVDNSTALSYINRMGSIKFPTLSNLARQIWMWCADRDLFVYASYIPSAQNIEADAESRVISEESEWALNQGYFSEIEAYFGPFDVDLFATSINAKCTCFVSWLPDPLAFAVDAFSICWSGLYFYAFPPFILILRVLRKIISDKAEGVIVVPWWPAQPWFPLFNRLMINQPIRFEPDTNMLSSPFREIHPAWNRICLVAAKLSAKHS
;
A
#
# COMPACT_ATOMS: atom_id res chain seq x y z
N MET A 1 23.01 -25.91 -46.61
CA MET A 1 21.55 -25.83 -46.43
C MET A 1 21.03 -24.66 -47.24
N SER A 2 20.17 -24.88 -48.24
CA SER A 2 19.47 -23.80 -48.94
C SER A 2 18.23 -23.42 -48.14
N LEU A 3 18.07 -22.14 -47.83
CA LEU A 3 16.85 -21.64 -47.21
C LEU A 3 15.66 -21.88 -48.17
N PRO A 4 14.53 -22.43 -47.69
CA PRO A 4 13.33 -22.60 -48.49
C PRO A 4 12.87 -21.28 -49.11
N ALA A 5 12.43 -21.30 -50.37
CA ALA A 5 11.97 -20.11 -51.07
C ALA A 5 10.81 -19.40 -50.34
N SER A 6 9.99 -20.16 -49.61
CA SER A 6 8.89 -19.65 -48.80
C SER A 6 9.33 -18.73 -47.64
N ILE A 7 10.52 -18.92 -47.08
CA ILE A 7 11.02 -18.12 -45.95
C ILE A 7 11.68 -16.83 -46.43
N ARG A 8 12.03 -16.75 -47.74
CA ARG A 8 12.74 -15.61 -48.31
C ARG A 8 11.92 -14.32 -48.22
N GLU A 9 10.61 -14.40 -48.46
CA GLU A 9 9.72 -13.24 -48.39
C GLU A 9 9.62 -12.68 -46.98
N ASP A 10 9.45 -13.55 -45.98
CA ASP A 10 9.41 -13.15 -44.56
C ASP A 10 10.73 -12.51 -44.11
N LEU A 11 11.88 -13.08 -44.50
CA LEU A 11 13.19 -12.53 -44.15
C LEU A 11 13.46 -11.18 -44.83
N LEU A 12 13.02 -11.01 -46.09
CA LEU A 12 13.10 -9.72 -46.78
C LEU A 12 12.18 -8.69 -46.14
N TRP A 13 10.99 -9.08 -45.72
CA TRP A 13 10.07 -8.24 -44.98
C TRP A 13 10.68 -7.76 -43.65
N TRP A 14 11.20 -8.68 -42.83
CA TRP A 14 11.89 -8.33 -41.57
C TRP A 14 13.12 -7.45 -41.78
N LYS A 15 13.91 -7.73 -42.83
CA LYS A 15 15.06 -6.88 -43.17
C LYS A 15 14.62 -5.46 -43.48
N ASN A 16 13.57 -5.29 -44.30
CA ASN A 16 13.03 -3.99 -44.68
C ASN A 16 12.48 -3.23 -43.45
N VAL A 17 11.76 -3.94 -42.57
CA VAL A 17 11.27 -3.43 -41.28
C VAL A 17 12.43 -2.88 -40.43
N PHE A 18 13.49 -3.67 -40.21
CA PHE A 18 14.61 -3.22 -39.36
C PHE A 18 15.48 -2.12 -39.97
N THR A 19 15.46 -1.93 -41.29
CA THR A 19 16.22 -0.85 -41.97
C THR A 19 15.48 0.48 -42.07
N ASP A 20 14.17 0.51 -41.80
CA ASP A 20 13.39 1.74 -41.83
C ASP A 20 13.43 2.47 -40.47
N TYR A 21 14.29 3.50 -40.40
CA TYR A 21 14.45 4.34 -39.20
C TYR A 21 13.21 5.19 -38.85
N ALA A 22 12.25 5.33 -39.78
CA ALA A 22 10.98 6.03 -39.57
C ALA A 22 9.84 5.06 -39.18
N GLN A 23 10.12 3.75 -39.10
CA GLN A 23 9.10 2.76 -38.78
C GLN A 23 8.73 2.79 -37.30
N HIS A 24 7.43 2.89 -37.02
CA HIS A 24 6.91 2.99 -35.66
C HIS A 24 6.61 1.62 -35.02
N ASN A 25 6.68 0.54 -35.79
CA ASN A 25 6.57 -0.84 -35.30
C ASN A 25 7.91 -1.33 -34.75
N LYS A 26 8.38 -0.69 -33.67
CA LYS A 26 9.46 -1.26 -32.85
C LYS A 26 8.94 -2.58 -32.28
N ILE A 27 9.53 -3.72 -32.64
CA ILE A 27 9.35 -4.94 -31.83
C ILE A 27 9.72 -4.53 -30.41
N ARG A 28 8.77 -4.59 -29.49
CA ARG A 28 9.03 -4.21 -28.10
C ARG A 28 10.17 -5.07 -27.60
N SER A 29 11.28 -4.43 -27.26
CA SER A 29 12.58 -5.08 -27.05
C SER A 29 12.65 -5.99 -25.83
N GLY A 30 11.53 -6.29 -25.15
CA GLY A 30 11.50 -7.08 -23.93
C GLY A 30 12.31 -6.46 -22.78
N LEU A 31 12.79 -5.22 -22.93
CA LEU A 31 13.46 -4.49 -21.87
C LEU A 31 12.41 -3.98 -20.90
N PHE A 32 12.20 -4.77 -19.86
CA PHE A 32 11.35 -4.41 -18.74
C PHE A 32 12.20 -3.66 -17.71
N ILE A 33 11.79 -2.44 -17.39
CA ILE A 33 12.46 -1.63 -16.37
C ILE A 33 12.18 -2.14 -14.96
N ARG A 34 11.10 -2.92 -14.79
CA ARG A 34 10.72 -3.61 -13.57
C ARG A 34 10.07 -4.95 -13.87
N GLU A 35 10.33 -5.90 -12.99
CA GLU A 35 9.61 -7.16 -12.87
C GLU A 35 8.93 -7.19 -11.51
N ILE A 36 7.62 -7.40 -11.49
CA ILE A 36 6.78 -7.37 -10.30
C ILE A 36 6.00 -8.67 -10.23
N PHE A 37 6.04 -9.31 -9.08
CA PHE A 37 5.27 -10.50 -8.74
C PHE A 37 4.10 -10.08 -7.87
N SER A 38 2.92 -10.64 -8.11
CA SER A 38 1.74 -10.41 -7.29
C SER A 38 1.01 -11.70 -7.01
N ALA A 39 0.34 -11.76 -5.86
CA ALA A 39 -0.57 -12.83 -5.50
C ALA A 39 -1.72 -12.28 -4.65
N ALA A 40 -2.86 -12.93 -4.71
CA ALA A 40 -3.97 -12.70 -3.80
C ALA A 40 -4.30 -13.96 -2.98
N SER A 41 -4.78 -13.71 -1.77
CA SER A 41 -5.45 -14.71 -0.95
C SER A 41 -6.86 -14.23 -0.60
N LEU A 42 -7.59 -14.98 0.22
CA LEU A 42 -8.88 -14.53 0.76
C LEU A 42 -8.74 -13.47 1.84
N THR A 43 -7.55 -13.29 2.42
CA THR A 43 -7.29 -12.35 3.52
C THR A 43 -6.62 -11.07 3.06
N GLY A 44 -5.78 -11.13 2.03
CA GLY A 44 -5.02 -9.98 1.55
C GLY A 44 -4.31 -10.22 0.21
N TRP A 45 -3.39 -9.31 -0.11
CA TRP A 45 -2.53 -9.37 -1.29
C TRP A 45 -1.07 -9.25 -0.90
N GLY A 46 -0.22 -9.81 -1.74
CA GLY A 46 1.23 -9.75 -1.60
C GLY A 46 1.86 -9.37 -2.93
N ALA A 47 2.97 -8.64 -2.86
CA ALA A 47 3.73 -8.27 -4.03
C ALA A 47 5.22 -8.19 -3.76
N VAL A 48 6.02 -8.56 -4.77
CA VAL A 48 7.48 -8.58 -4.69
C VAL A 48 8.09 -7.92 -5.92
N CYS A 49 9.11 -7.10 -5.72
CA CYS A 49 9.87 -6.44 -6.78
C CYS A 49 11.36 -6.41 -6.39
N GLY A 50 12.16 -7.28 -7.01
CA GLY A 50 13.56 -7.46 -6.64
C GLY A 50 13.70 -7.94 -5.19
N LYS A 51 14.28 -7.11 -4.32
CA LYS A 51 14.43 -7.40 -2.88
C LYS A 51 13.31 -6.81 -2.02
N SER A 52 12.47 -5.96 -2.61
CA SER A 52 11.39 -5.30 -1.89
C SER A 52 10.15 -6.19 -1.89
N ARG A 53 9.51 -6.27 -0.72
CA ARG A 53 8.27 -7.01 -0.51
C ARG A 53 7.26 -6.09 0.14
N THR A 54 5.99 -6.29 -0.18
CA THR A 54 4.90 -5.61 0.49
C THR A 54 3.67 -6.50 0.51
N HIS A 55 2.81 -6.25 1.48
CA HIS A 55 1.50 -6.86 1.58
C HIS A 55 0.49 -5.83 2.08
N GLY A 56 -0.77 -6.16 1.86
CA GLY A 56 -1.88 -5.45 2.44
C GLY A 56 -3.08 -6.38 2.57
N PHE A 57 -4.12 -5.85 3.18
CA PHE A 57 -5.28 -6.63 3.57
C PHE A 57 -6.52 -6.13 2.87
N TRP A 58 -7.44 -7.06 2.61
CA TRP A 58 -8.70 -6.72 1.97
C TRP A 58 -9.64 -6.03 2.94
N SER A 59 -10.30 -4.97 2.47
CA SER A 59 -11.43 -4.37 3.17
C SER A 59 -12.57 -5.41 3.35
N PRO A 60 -13.51 -5.20 4.28
CA PRO A 60 -14.68 -6.07 4.43
C PRO A 60 -15.48 -6.25 3.12
N GLU A 61 -15.56 -5.21 2.29
CA GLU A 61 -16.24 -5.21 0.99
C GLU A 61 -15.43 -5.97 -0.07
N GLU A 62 -14.10 -5.84 -0.03
CA GLU A 62 -13.19 -6.53 -0.95
C GLU A 62 -13.15 -8.03 -0.66
N LYS A 63 -13.16 -8.45 0.62
CA LYS A 63 -13.20 -9.87 1.02
C LYS A 63 -14.39 -10.63 0.42
N GLN A 64 -15.48 -9.93 0.08
CA GLN A 64 -16.67 -10.52 -0.56
C GLN A 64 -16.52 -10.71 -2.08
N LYS A 65 -15.46 -10.18 -2.69
CA LYS A 65 -15.20 -10.30 -4.13
C LYS A 65 -14.65 -11.68 -4.47
N HIS A 66 -14.93 -12.12 -5.69
CA HIS A 66 -14.41 -13.39 -6.21
C HIS A 66 -12.88 -13.34 -6.33
N ILE A 67 -12.20 -14.48 -6.11
CA ILE A 67 -10.72 -14.56 -6.13
C ILE A 67 -10.10 -13.98 -7.42
N ASN A 68 -10.66 -14.27 -8.60
CA ASN A 68 -10.19 -13.66 -9.86
C ASN A 68 -10.19 -12.12 -9.87
N PHE A 69 -11.10 -11.47 -9.13
CA PHE A 69 -11.10 -10.02 -8.97
C PHE A 69 -9.99 -9.58 -8.03
N LEU A 70 -9.82 -10.29 -6.91
CA LEU A 70 -8.76 -10.02 -5.94
C LEU A 70 -7.36 -10.19 -6.55
N GLU A 71 -7.16 -11.19 -7.40
CA GLU A 71 -5.90 -11.40 -8.14
C GLU A 71 -5.60 -10.23 -9.07
N LEU A 72 -6.59 -9.75 -9.81
CA LEU A 72 -6.43 -8.59 -10.68
C LEU A 72 -6.24 -7.29 -9.88
N LEU A 73 -6.85 -7.18 -8.70
CA LEU A 73 -6.68 -6.05 -7.79
C LEU A 73 -5.28 -6.06 -7.15
N ALA A 74 -4.77 -7.24 -6.77
CA ALA A 74 -3.41 -7.41 -6.27
C ALA A 74 -2.37 -6.96 -7.30
N VAL A 75 -2.58 -7.26 -8.59
CA VAL A 75 -1.76 -6.71 -9.68
C VAL A 75 -1.77 -5.18 -9.67
N PHE A 76 -2.95 -4.58 -9.50
CA PHE A 76 -3.05 -3.12 -9.48
C PHE A 76 -2.34 -2.51 -8.27
N HIS A 77 -2.49 -3.12 -7.09
CA HIS A 77 -1.81 -2.70 -5.89
C HIS A 77 -0.29 -2.82 -6.03
N ALA A 78 0.20 -3.93 -6.58
CA ALA A 78 1.61 -4.15 -6.86
C ALA A 78 2.20 -3.08 -7.80
N LEU A 79 1.47 -2.72 -8.87
CA LEU A 79 1.86 -1.62 -9.77
C LEU A 79 1.96 -0.29 -9.03
N ARG A 80 0.95 0.06 -8.22
CA ARG A 80 0.95 1.32 -7.46
C ARG A 80 2.08 1.39 -6.43
N CYS A 81 2.45 0.25 -5.85
CA CYS A 81 3.53 0.18 -4.86
C CYS A 81 4.92 0.29 -5.48
N PHE A 82 5.16 -0.35 -6.64
CA PHE A 82 6.51 -0.51 -7.19
C PHE A 82 6.77 0.23 -8.50
N ALA A 83 5.76 0.93 -9.04
CA ALA A 83 5.87 1.67 -10.29
C ALA A 83 5.22 3.06 -10.26
N SER A 84 4.84 3.58 -9.08
CA SER A 84 4.26 4.92 -8.96
C SER A 84 5.24 6.03 -9.36
N ASP A 85 6.53 5.83 -9.08
CA ASP A 85 7.68 6.67 -9.40
C ASP A 85 8.13 6.55 -10.87
N LEU A 86 7.68 5.54 -11.60
CA LEU A 86 8.13 5.26 -12.97
C LEU A 86 7.30 6.01 -14.01
N ARG A 87 7.96 6.41 -15.09
CA ARG A 87 7.37 7.00 -16.30
C ARG A 87 8.08 6.45 -17.53
N ASN A 88 7.37 6.35 -18.66
CA ASN A 88 7.91 5.97 -19.96
C ASN A 88 8.71 4.64 -19.91
N GLY A 89 8.02 3.52 -19.83
CA GLY A 89 8.70 2.22 -19.73
C GLY A 89 7.80 0.99 -19.77
N ASN A 90 8.43 -0.18 -19.87
CA ASN A 90 7.73 -1.46 -19.88
C ASN A 90 7.90 -2.20 -18.54
N ILE A 91 6.81 -2.77 -18.02
CA ILE A 91 6.81 -3.53 -16.76
C ILE A 91 6.37 -4.96 -17.05
N LEU A 92 7.12 -5.92 -16.52
CA LEU A 92 6.77 -7.33 -16.52
C LEU A 92 6.02 -7.69 -15.24
N LEU A 93 4.79 -8.19 -15.39
CA LEU A 93 3.97 -8.69 -14.30
C LEU A 93 4.03 -10.22 -14.28
N ARG A 94 4.40 -10.79 -13.15
CA ARG A 94 4.39 -12.24 -12.90
C ARG A 94 3.17 -12.57 -12.06
N VAL A 95 2.26 -13.33 -12.67
CA VAL A 95 0.96 -13.70 -12.09
C VAL A 95 0.73 -15.19 -12.26
N ASP A 96 0.13 -15.82 -11.26
CA ASP A 96 -0.23 -17.24 -11.29
C ASP A 96 -1.72 -17.49 -11.59
N ASN A 97 -2.52 -16.42 -11.66
CA ASN A 97 -3.91 -16.46 -12.07
C ASN A 97 -4.08 -16.19 -13.58
N SER A 98 -4.62 -17.17 -14.31
CA SER A 98 -4.85 -17.08 -15.76
C SER A 98 -5.89 -16.03 -16.16
N THR A 99 -6.85 -15.72 -15.28
CA THR A 99 -7.84 -14.66 -15.51
C THR A 99 -7.15 -13.30 -15.44
N ALA A 100 -6.40 -13.03 -14.38
CA ALA A 100 -5.64 -11.78 -14.25
C ALA A 100 -4.69 -11.58 -15.44
N LEU A 101 -3.94 -12.62 -15.84
CA LEU A 101 -3.07 -12.61 -17.02
C LEU A 101 -3.82 -12.19 -18.29
N SER A 102 -4.95 -12.85 -18.56
CA SER A 102 -5.76 -12.60 -19.76
C SER A 102 -6.31 -11.17 -19.76
N TYR A 103 -6.83 -10.70 -18.62
CA TYR A 103 -7.41 -9.37 -18.49
C TYR A 103 -6.37 -8.25 -18.65
N ILE A 104 -5.15 -8.44 -18.14
CA ILE A 104 -4.07 -7.48 -18.36
C ILE A 104 -3.68 -7.46 -19.84
N ASN A 105 -3.32 -8.61 -20.41
CA ASN A 105 -2.78 -8.65 -21.78
C ASN A 105 -3.80 -8.30 -22.86
N ARG A 106 -5.10 -8.52 -22.61
CA ARG A 106 -6.19 -8.19 -23.52
C ARG A 106 -6.90 -6.88 -23.19
N MET A 107 -6.41 -6.16 -22.18
CA MET A 107 -7.00 -4.89 -21.72
C MET A 107 -8.48 -5.01 -21.32
N GLY A 108 -8.86 -6.16 -20.77
CA GLY A 108 -10.24 -6.48 -20.38
C GLY A 108 -10.86 -7.62 -21.17
N SER A 109 -12.19 -7.74 -21.03
CA SER A 109 -13.02 -8.75 -21.69
C SER A 109 -14.46 -8.23 -21.81
N ILE A 110 -15.30 -8.94 -22.59
CA ILE A 110 -16.75 -8.66 -22.66
C ILE A 110 -17.55 -9.47 -21.62
N LYS A 111 -16.95 -10.49 -21.00
CA LYS A 111 -17.69 -11.50 -20.22
C LYS A 111 -18.08 -11.03 -18.81
N PHE A 112 -17.18 -10.32 -18.13
CA PHE A 112 -17.39 -9.89 -16.75
C PHE A 112 -17.11 -8.39 -16.60
N PRO A 113 -18.15 -7.53 -16.61
CA PRO A 113 -18.00 -6.07 -16.56
C PRO A 113 -17.16 -5.58 -15.37
N THR A 114 -17.29 -6.20 -14.20
CA THR A 114 -16.54 -5.82 -13.00
C THR A 114 -15.02 -5.97 -13.17
N LEU A 115 -14.57 -7.10 -13.72
CA LEU A 115 -13.16 -7.34 -14.02
C LEU A 115 -12.67 -6.41 -15.14
N SER A 116 -13.51 -6.15 -16.15
CA SER A 116 -13.15 -5.28 -17.27
C SER A 116 -13.02 -3.82 -16.83
N ASN A 117 -13.87 -3.38 -15.90
CA ASN A 117 -13.76 -2.07 -15.27
C ASN A 117 -12.47 -1.92 -14.46
N LEU A 118 -12.04 -2.97 -13.76
CA LEU A 118 -10.76 -2.96 -13.04
C LEU A 118 -9.58 -2.97 -14.00
N ALA A 119 -9.58 -3.81 -15.03
CA ALA A 119 -8.55 -3.82 -16.07
C ALA A 119 -8.43 -2.46 -16.78
N ARG A 120 -9.57 -1.80 -17.06
CA ARG A 120 -9.60 -0.44 -17.60
C ARG A 120 -8.93 0.56 -16.65
N GLN A 121 -9.21 0.49 -15.35
CA GLN A 121 -8.56 1.37 -14.36
C GLN A 121 -7.04 1.16 -14.33
N ILE A 122 -6.58 -0.09 -14.38
CA ILE A 122 -5.14 -0.43 -14.44
C ILE A 122 -4.51 0.21 -15.68
N TRP A 123 -5.12 0.02 -16.85
CA TRP A 123 -4.58 0.55 -18.10
C TRP A 123 -4.64 2.07 -18.18
N MET A 124 -5.68 2.72 -17.65
CA MET A 124 -5.73 4.18 -17.53
C MET A 124 -4.61 4.70 -16.62
N TRP A 125 -4.41 4.08 -15.46
CA TRP A 125 -3.34 4.45 -14.54
C TRP A 125 -1.95 4.29 -15.16
N CYS A 126 -1.75 3.25 -15.98
CA CYS A 126 -0.52 3.03 -16.74
C CYS A 126 -0.36 4.07 -17.86
N ALA A 127 -1.44 4.37 -18.59
CA ALA A 127 -1.44 5.33 -19.69
C ALA A 127 -1.07 6.75 -19.22
N ASP A 128 -1.59 7.19 -18.08
CA ASP A 128 -1.24 8.49 -17.45
C ASP A 128 0.27 8.62 -17.14
N ARG A 129 0.99 7.50 -17.14
CA ARG A 129 2.42 7.39 -16.81
C ARG A 129 3.28 6.99 -17.99
N ASP A 130 2.69 6.83 -19.17
CA ASP A 130 3.35 6.25 -20.35
C ASP A 130 4.01 4.89 -20.03
N LEU A 131 3.32 4.07 -19.23
CA LEU A 131 3.76 2.72 -18.87
C LEU A 131 3.02 1.70 -19.73
N PHE A 132 3.76 0.73 -20.25
CA PHE A 132 3.19 -0.46 -20.84
C PHE A 132 3.42 -1.67 -19.92
N VAL A 133 2.37 -2.42 -19.63
CA VAL A 133 2.45 -3.62 -18.79
C VAL A 133 2.25 -4.89 -19.61
N TYR A 134 3.03 -5.92 -19.32
CA TYR A 134 2.87 -7.25 -19.90
C TYR A 134 2.80 -8.30 -18.79
N ALA A 135 1.75 -9.11 -18.79
CA ALA A 135 1.60 -10.20 -17.83
C ALA A 135 2.13 -11.52 -18.40
N SER A 136 3.04 -12.15 -17.66
CA SER A 136 3.54 -13.49 -17.90
C SER A 136 3.09 -14.42 -16.78
N TYR A 137 2.68 -15.63 -17.17
CA TYR A 137 2.35 -16.66 -16.19
C TYR A 137 3.60 -17.08 -15.41
N ILE A 138 3.41 -17.36 -14.12
CA ILE A 138 4.35 -18.10 -13.28
C ILE A 138 3.57 -19.18 -12.51
N PRO A 139 4.07 -20.42 -12.38
CA PRO A 139 3.43 -21.42 -11.53
C PRO A 139 3.41 -20.96 -10.07
N SER A 140 2.31 -21.19 -9.34
CA SER A 140 2.20 -20.82 -7.91
C SER A 140 3.33 -21.42 -7.06
N ALA A 141 3.79 -22.63 -7.39
CA ALA A 141 4.94 -23.28 -6.73
C ALA A 141 6.27 -22.51 -6.88
N GLN A 142 6.35 -21.55 -7.81
CA GLN A 142 7.48 -20.65 -8.01
C GLN A 142 7.17 -19.21 -7.54
N ASN A 143 5.90 -18.88 -7.27
CA ASN A 143 5.45 -17.58 -6.78
C ASN A 143 5.44 -17.48 -5.23
N ILE A 144 6.31 -18.26 -4.58
CA ILE A 144 6.27 -18.52 -3.12
C ILE A 144 6.31 -17.22 -2.31
N GLU A 145 7.13 -16.24 -2.73
CA GLU A 145 7.30 -15.00 -1.96
C GLU A 145 6.03 -14.13 -1.99
N ALA A 146 5.46 -13.88 -3.17
CA ALA A 146 4.22 -13.09 -3.27
C ALA A 146 3.05 -13.82 -2.60
N ASP A 147 2.96 -15.14 -2.75
CA ASP A 147 1.96 -15.97 -2.07
C ASP A 147 2.08 -15.88 -0.55
N ALA A 148 3.30 -15.95 -0.01
CA ALA A 148 3.55 -15.82 1.42
C ALA A 148 3.13 -14.43 1.94
N GLU A 149 3.50 -13.36 1.24
CA GLU A 149 3.09 -12.00 1.57
C GLU A 149 1.56 -11.83 1.55
N SER A 150 0.86 -12.46 0.60
CA SER A 150 -0.61 -12.40 0.53
C SER A 150 -1.33 -13.11 1.68
N ARG A 151 -0.62 -14.01 2.38
CA ARG A 151 -1.14 -14.87 3.45
C ARG A 151 -0.62 -14.46 4.82
N VAL A 152 0.05 -13.31 4.93
CA VAL A 152 0.44 -12.75 6.22
C VAL A 152 -0.82 -12.63 7.07
N ILE A 153 -0.72 -13.02 8.35
CA ILE A 153 -1.77 -12.82 9.35
C ILE A 153 -1.18 -11.81 10.33
N SER A 154 -1.77 -10.62 10.40
CA SER A 154 -1.32 -9.62 11.39
C SER A 154 -1.86 -10.00 12.76
N GLU A 155 -1.06 -10.73 13.53
CA GLU A 155 -1.46 -11.17 14.87
C GLU A 155 -1.32 -10.07 15.93
N GLU A 156 -0.50 -9.03 15.74
CA GLU A 156 -0.21 -8.09 16.85
C GLU A 156 -0.17 -6.60 16.47
N SER A 157 0.05 -6.23 15.20
CA SER A 157 0.42 -4.86 14.84
C SER A 157 -0.64 -4.03 14.11
N GLU A 158 -1.78 -4.59 13.73
CA GLU A 158 -2.84 -3.87 13.02
C GLU A 158 -4.08 -3.57 13.86
N TRP A 159 -3.84 -2.96 15.02
CA TRP A 159 -4.91 -2.33 15.77
C TRP A 159 -5.02 -0.87 15.36
N ALA A 160 -6.23 -0.48 14.99
CA ALA A 160 -6.57 0.91 14.73
C ALA A 160 -7.58 1.39 15.76
N LEU A 161 -7.57 2.68 16.03
CA LEU A 161 -8.60 3.30 16.86
C LEU A 161 -9.95 3.21 16.13
N ASN A 162 -11.01 2.83 16.83
CA ASN A 162 -12.34 2.77 16.26
C ASN A 162 -12.80 4.18 15.79
N GLN A 163 -13.60 4.23 14.72
CA GLN A 163 -14.03 5.48 14.11
C GLN A 163 -14.74 6.43 15.08
N GLY A 164 -15.57 5.91 16.01
CA GLY A 164 -16.27 6.77 16.98
C GLY A 164 -15.31 7.55 17.88
N TYR A 165 -14.25 6.89 18.34
CA TYR A 165 -13.19 7.49 19.15
C TYR A 165 -12.35 8.48 18.34
N PHE A 166 -12.03 8.13 17.10
CA PHE A 166 -11.34 9.07 16.20
C PHE A 166 -12.18 10.34 15.97
N SER A 167 -13.49 10.22 15.75
CA SER A 167 -14.36 11.38 15.56
C SER A 167 -14.38 12.31 16.77
N GLU A 168 -14.29 11.78 18.00
CA GLU A 168 -14.17 12.60 19.21
C GLU A 168 -12.82 13.35 19.26
N ILE A 169 -11.73 12.68 18.88
CA ILE A 169 -10.40 13.30 18.77
C ILE A 169 -10.41 14.40 17.70
N GLU A 170 -10.97 14.13 16.53
CA GLU A 170 -11.03 15.07 15.42
C GLU A 170 -11.91 16.28 15.75
N ALA A 171 -13.04 16.08 16.45
CA ALA A 171 -13.90 17.18 16.89
C ALA A 171 -13.18 18.15 17.86
N TYR A 172 -12.28 17.64 18.69
CA TYR A 172 -11.58 18.44 19.69
C TYR A 172 -10.23 19.02 19.21
N PHE A 173 -9.47 18.23 18.47
CA PHE A 173 -8.11 18.60 18.05
C PHE A 173 -7.96 18.81 16.55
N GLY A 174 -8.88 18.33 15.72
CA GLY A 174 -8.77 18.38 14.26
C GLY A 174 -9.11 19.76 13.66
N PRO A 175 -9.17 19.84 12.32
CA PRO A 175 -8.92 18.77 11.34
C PRO A 175 -7.42 18.44 11.20
N PHE A 176 -7.09 17.23 10.72
CA PHE A 176 -5.71 16.80 10.50
C PHE A 176 -5.35 16.74 9.01
N ASP A 177 -4.10 17.08 8.69
CA ASP A 177 -3.57 17.04 7.32
C ASP A 177 -3.19 15.62 6.88
N VAL A 178 -2.72 14.79 7.82
CA VAL A 178 -2.18 13.46 7.54
C VAL A 178 -2.33 12.50 8.71
N ASP A 179 -2.65 11.24 8.41
CA ASP A 179 -2.62 10.11 9.34
C ASP A 179 -1.30 9.33 9.23
N LEU A 180 -0.50 9.34 10.29
CA LEU A 180 0.77 8.62 10.34
C LEU A 180 0.58 7.22 10.93
N PHE A 181 1.30 6.24 10.36
CA PHE A 181 1.28 4.83 10.78
C PHE A 181 -0.01 4.08 10.43
N ALA A 182 -0.65 4.48 9.34
CA ALA A 182 -1.90 3.88 8.86
C ALA A 182 -1.73 3.14 7.52
N THR A 183 -2.66 2.24 7.22
CA THR A 183 -2.81 1.56 5.94
C THR A 183 -4.11 2.01 5.27
N SER A 184 -4.28 1.67 4.00
CA SER A 184 -5.50 2.02 3.23
C SER A 184 -6.81 1.56 3.86
N ILE A 185 -6.79 0.52 4.70
CA ILE A 185 -7.99 -0.03 5.33
C ILE A 185 -8.27 0.55 6.72
N ASN A 186 -7.32 1.25 7.34
CA ASN A 186 -7.48 1.78 8.70
C ASN A 186 -7.22 3.28 8.85
N ALA A 187 -6.79 3.93 7.75
CA ALA A 187 -6.57 5.36 7.70
C ALA A 187 -7.80 6.16 8.14
N LYS A 188 -7.54 7.18 8.94
CA LYS A 188 -8.53 8.11 9.47
C LYS A 188 -8.58 9.43 8.72
N CYS A 189 -7.51 9.74 8.00
CA CYS A 189 -7.41 10.89 7.11
C CYS A 189 -7.34 10.44 5.65
N THR A 190 -7.72 11.32 4.73
CA THR A 190 -7.62 11.07 3.29
C THR A 190 -6.17 10.92 2.83
N CYS A 191 -5.25 11.67 3.45
CA CYS A 191 -3.80 11.53 3.30
C CYS A 191 -3.24 10.71 4.46
N PHE A 192 -2.47 9.66 4.16
CA PHE A 192 -1.88 8.81 5.19
C PHE A 192 -0.52 8.24 4.80
N VAL A 193 0.27 7.81 5.79
CA VAL A 193 1.62 7.27 5.60
C VAL A 193 1.71 5.87 6.20
N SER A 194 2.03 4.88 5.35
CA SER A 194 2.10 3.46 5.72
C SER A 194 3.52 3.00 6.04
N TRP A 195 3.63 1.90 6.79
CA TRP A 195 4.93 1.32 7.12
C TRP A 195 5.59 0.62 5.92
N LEU A 196 4.80 -0.17 5.18
CA LEU A 196 5.19 -0.81 3.93
C LEU A 196 4.55 -0.07 2.75
N PRO A 197 5.06 -0.25 1.51
CA PRO A 197 4.42 0.28 0.32
C PRO A 197 2.93 -0.11 0.27
N ASP A 198 2.06 0.90 0.42
CA ASP A 198 0.61 0.76 0.27
C ASP A 198 0.20 1.53 -1.00
N PRO A 199 -0.68 0.96 -1.82
CA PRO A 199 -1.05 1.54 -3.11
C PRO A 199 -1.64 2.96 -2.98
N LEU A 200 -2.32 3.25 -1.88
CA LEU A 200 -3.06 4.50 -1.63
C LEU A 200 -2.32 5.47 -0.71
N ALA A 201 -1.20 5.06 -0.10
CA ALA A 201 -0.45 5.91 0.82
C ALA A 201 0.22 7.10 0.11
N PHE A 202 0.30 8.21 0.83
CA PHE A 202 1.04 9.40 0.41
C PHE A 202 2.56 9.16 0.43
N ALA A 203 3.04 8.43 1.44
CA ALA A 203 4.44 8.08 1.60
C ALA A 203 4.59 6.73 2.31
N VAL A 204 5.82 6.20 2.29
CA VAL A 204 6.22 4.97 3.00
C VAL A 204 7.19 5.33 4.10
N ASP A 205 7.04 4.70 5.27
CA ASP A 205 7.74 4.99 6.52
C ASP A 205 7.53 6.44 6.99
N ALA A 206 6.68 6.62 8.00
CA ALA A 206 6.43 7.93 8.60
C ALA A 206 7.71 8.62 9.09
N PHE A 207 8.78 7.89 9.42
CA PHE A 207 10.04 8.49 9.83
C PHE A 207 10.91 9.00 8.68
N SER A 208 10.57 8.68 7.43
CA SER A 208 11.33 9.11 6.24
C SER A 208 10.97 10.52 5.77
N ILE A 209 9.80 11.04 6.17
CA ILE A 209 9.32 12.36 5.78
C ILE A 209 9.55 13.40 6.89
N CYS A 210 9.52 14.68 6.51
CA CYS A 210 9.51 15.80 7.45
C CYS A 210 8.08 16.06 7.94
N TRP A 211 7.88 16.16 9.25
CA TRP A 211 6.60 16.47 9.90
C TRP A 211 6.43 17.96 10.16
N SER A 212 7.45 18.77 9.87
CA SER A 212 7.37 20.22 10.03
C SER A 212 6.35 20.80 9.05
N GLY A 213 5.46 21.65 9.54
CA GLY A 213 4.39 22.26 8.72
C GLY A 213 3.19 21.34 8.43
N LEU A 214 3.25 20.06 8.83
CA LEU A 214 2.10 19.16 8.79
C LEU A 214 1.45 19.10 10.17
N TYR A 215 0.12 19.19 10.22
CA TYR A 215 -0.64 18.90 11.42
C TYR A 215 -1.18 17.47 11.38
N PHE A 216 -0.46 16.55 12.02
CA PHE A 216 -0.71 15.12 11.89
C PHE A 216 -1.60 14.54 13.00
N TYR A 217 -2.28 13.45 12.68
CA TYR A 217 -2.76 12.45 13.64
C TYR A 217 -1.82 11.24 13.59
N ALA A 218 -1.55 10.61 14.74
CA ALA A 218 -0.73 9.40 14.80
C ALA A 218 -1.25 8.43 15.86
N PHE A 219 -1.47 7.18 15.46
CA PHE A 219 -1.66 6.06 16.37
C PHE A 219 -0.56 5.02 16.15
N PRO A 220 0.67 5.29 16.62
CA PRO A 220 1.81 4.43 16.31
C PRO A 220 1.75 3.10 17.07
N PRO A 221 2.37 2.04 16.52
CA PRO A 221 2.71 0.86 17.30
C PRO A 221 3.41 1.25 18.61
N PHE A 222 3.01 0.66 19.73
CA PHE A 222 3.41 1.15 21.05
C PHE A 222 4.93 1.15 21.28
N ILE A 223 5.65 0.22 20.64
CA ILE A 223 7.12 0.15 20.67
C ILE A 223 7.80 1.36 20.01
N LEU A 224 7.11 2.07 19.11
CA LEU A 224 7.63 3.21 18.36
C LEU A 224 7.35 4.56 19.05
N ILE A 225 6.57 4.61 20.14
CA ILE A 225 6.16 5.87 20.79
C ILE A 225 7.36 6.76 21.10
N LEU A 226 8.43 6.22 21.71
CA LEU A 226 9.62 7.02 22.03
C LEU A 226 10.28 7.60 20.78
N ARG A 227 10.30 6.84 19.66
CA ARG A 227 10.85 7.29 18.39
C ARG A 227 9.97 8.39 17.78
N VAL A 228 8.65 8.28 17.89
CA VAL A 228 7.69 9.32 17.48
C VAL A 228 7.92 10.61 18.26
N LEU A 229 8.01 10.55 19.59
CA LEU A 229 8.27 11.73 20.42
C LEU A 229 9.59 12.42 20.06
N ARG A 230 10.64 11.64 19.78
CA ARG A 230 11.94 12.18 19.30
C ARG A 230 11.82 12.82 17.92
N LYS A 231 11.01 12.23 17.02
CA LYS A 231 10.77 12.80 15.69
C LYS A 231 10.04 14.13 15.77
N ILE A 232 9.06 14.27 16.67
CA ILE A 232 8.37 15.54 16.94
C ILE A 232 9.38 16.64 17.31
N ILE A 233 10.35 16.33 18.18
CA ILE A 233 11.42 17.26 18.58
C ILE A 233 12.33 17.60 17.41
N SER A 234 12.85 16.58 16.72
CA SER A 234 13.78 16.73 15.61
C SER A 234 13.22 17.62 14.50
N ASP A 235 11.94 17.42 14.18
CA ASP A 235 11.28 18.13 13.09
C ASP A 235 10.61 19.44 13.53
N LYS A 236 10.64 19.76 14.83
CA LYS A 236 9.86 20.85 15.43
C LYS A 236 8.38 20.77 15.03
N ALA A 237 7.85 19.55 15.04
CA ALA A 237 6.51 19.26 14.56
C ALA A 237 5.45 19.51 15.62
N GLU A 238 4.21 19.53 15.17
CA GLU A 238 3.01 19.65 16.01
C GLU A 238 1.96 18.68 15.49
N GLY A 239 1.30 17.96 16.38
CA GLY A 239 0.29 16.97 16.00
C GLY A 239 -0.34 16.30 17.20
N VAL A 240 -1.30 15.42 16.92
CA VAL A 240 -1.98 14.61 17.93
C VAL A 240 -1.48 13.20 17.87
N ILE A 241 -1.10 12.67 19.03
CA ILE A 241 -0.73 11.26 19.18
C ILE A 241 -1.70 10.57 20.12
N VAL A 242 -2.07 9.33 19.79
CA VAL A 242 -2.79 8.43 20.68
C VAL A 242 -1.79 7.42 21.26
N VAL A 243 -1.71 7.36 22.59
CA VAL A 243 -0.79 6.48 23.33
C VAL A 243 -1.50 5.81 24.51
N PRO A 244 -1.06 4.63 24.96
CA PRO A 244 -1.59 4.03 26.17
C PRO A 244 -1.18 4.84 27.41
N TRP A 245 -2.07 4.99 28.39
CA TRP A 245 -1.76 5.69 29.63
C TRP A 245 -0.88 4.84 30.56
N TRP A 246 0.43 4.87 30.34
CA TRP A 246 1.40 4.09 31.11
C TRP A 246 2.47 4.96 31.78
N PRO A 247 2.19 5.52 32.97
CA PRO A 247 3.10 6.44 33.67
C PRO A 247 4.48 5.87 33.98
N ALA A 248 4.60 4.54 34.12
CA ALA A 248 5.85 3.85 34.40
C ALA A 248 6.78 3.70 33.18
N GLN A 249 6.32 4.05 31.97
CA GLN A 249 7.13 3.86 30.77
C GLN A 249 8.19 4.96 30.59
N PRO A 250 9.40 4.64 30.11
CA PRO A 250 10.49 5.61 29.97
C PRO A 250 10.16 6.83 29.09
N TRP A 251 9.22 6.69 28.15
CA TRP A 251 8.82 7.77 27.25
C TRP A 251 7.79 8.73 27.87
N PHE A 252 7.13 8.35 28.97
CA PHE A 252 6.00 9.10 29.55
C PHE A 252 6.40 10.51 30.04
N PRO A 253 7.55 10.73 30.71
CA PRO A 253 7.98 12.08 31.08
C PRO A 253 8.19 12.99 29.86
N LEU A 254 8.71 12.43 28.75
CA LEU A 254 8.91 13.17 27.52
C LEU A 254 7.58 13.56 26.86
N PHE A 255 6.62 12.64 26.87
CA PHE A 255 5.25 12.88 26.40
C PHE A 255 4.61 14.05 27.14
N ASN A 256 4.64 14.05 28.47
CA ASN A 256 4.07 15.14 29.28
C ASN A 256 4.76 16.49 29.03
N ARG A 257 6.08 16.49 28.81
CA ARG A 257 6.83 17.71 28.51
C ARG A 257 6.44 18.33 27.16
N LEU A 258 6.09 17.51 26.16
CA LEU A 258 5.70 17.97 24.83
C LEU A 258 4.21 18.35 24.73
N MET A 259 3.41 18.00 25.74
CA MET A 259 1.97 18.21 25.74
C MET A 259 1.63 19.69 25.92
N ILE A 260 0.76 20.22 25.07
CA ILE A 260 0.37 21.63 25.07
C ILE A 260 -1.12 21.88 25.34
N ASN A 261 -1.92 20.82 25.47
CA ASN A 261 -3.37 20.90 25.74
C ASN A 261 -3.80 19.81 26.73
N GLN A 262 -4.99 19.96 27.31
CA GLN A 262 -5.60 18.91 28.10
C GLN A 262 -5.84 17.67 27.23
N PRO A 263 -5.36 16.49 27.64
CA PRO A 263 -5.55 15.26 26.89
C PRO A 263 -6.99 14.77 26.99
N ILE A 264 -7.46 14.07 25.96
CA ILE A 264 -8.67 13.24 26.04
C ILE A 264 -8.26 11.86 26.52
N ARG A 265 -8.96 11.34 27.51
CA ARG A 265 -8.71 10.04 28.11
C ARG A 265 -9.86 9.10 27.81
N PHE A 266 -9.53 7.96 27.22
CA PHE A 266 -10.45 6.87 26.96
C PHE A 266 -10.21 5.75 27.97
N GLU A 267 -11.25 5.42 28.72
CA GLU A 267 -11.24 4.27 29.62
C GLU A 267 -11.32 2.96 28.82
N PRO A 268 -10.97 1.81 29.43
CA PRO A 268 -11.00 0.53 28.76
C PRO A 268 -12.40 0.20 28.20
N ASP A 269 -12.47 -0.04 26.90
CA ASP A 269 -13.67 -0.47 26.17
C ASP A 269 -13.30 -1.55 25.16
N THR A 270 -14.13 -2.60 25.10
CA THR A 270 -14.09 -3.65 24.08
C THR A 270 -14.03 -3.12 22.64
N ASN A 271 -14.67 -1.98 22.37
CA ASN A 271 -14.81 -1.43 21.02
C ASN A 271 -13.77 -0.36 20.66
N MET A 272 -12.88 0.01 21.59
CA MET A 272 -11.93 1.10 21.39
C MET A 272 -10.91 0.80 20.28
N LEU A 273 -10.47 -0.46 20.19
CA LEU A 273 -9.51 -0.92 19.20
C LEU A 273 -10.18 -1.89 18.24
N SER A 274 -10.05 -1.62 16.95
CA SER A 274 -10.56 -2.46 15.87
C SER A 274 -9.41 -3.09 15.09
N SER A 275 -9.59 -4.33 14.65
CA SER A 275 -8.69 -5.02 13.74
C SER A 275 -9.49 -5.74 12.66
N PRO A 276 -9.02 -5.77 11.40
CA PRO A 276 -9.65 -6.55 10.33
C PRO A 276 -9.55 -8.08 10.54
N PHE A 277 -8.76 -8.55 11.53
CA PHE A 277 -8.55 -9.98 11.82
C PHE A 277 -9.13 -10.42 13.17
N ARG A 278 -9.40 -9.49 14.07
CA ARG A 278 -9.79 -9.79 15.45
C ARG A 278 -10.91 -8.87 15.88
N GLU A 279 -11.93 -9.46 16.49
CA GLU A 279 -13.08 -8.72 17.01
C GLU A 279 -12.72 -7.93 18.26
N ILE A 280 -11.83 -8.48 19.11
CA ILE A 280 -11.54 -7.91 20.44
C ILE A 280 -10.03 -7.90 20.70
N HIS A 281 -9.51 -6.76 21.13
CA HIS A 281 -8.10 -6.63 21.54
C HIS A 281 -7.84 -7.41 22.84
N PRO A 282 -6.83 -8.29 22.95
CA PRO A 282 -6.61 -9.12 24.14
C PRO A 282 -6.52 -8.35 25.48
N ALA A 283 -5.99 -7.13 25.42
CA ALA A 283 -5.87 -6.22 26.57
C ALA A 283 -6.92 -5.09 26.62
N TRP A 284 -8.07 -5.24 25.93
CA TRP A 284 -9.13 -4.22 25.87
C TRP A 284 -9.58 -3.72 27.25
N ASN A 285 -9.59 -4.60 28.26
CA ASN A 285 -10.07 -4.32 29.61
C ASN A 285 -9.02 -3.65 30.52
N ARG A 286 -7.81 -3.43 30.02
CA ARG A 286 -6.68 -2.86 30.78
C ARG A 286 -6.05 -1.65 30.10
N ILE A 287 -6.27 -1.49 28.81
CA ILE A 287 -5.70 -0.38 28.05
C ILE A 287 -6.62 0.83 28.21
N CYS A 288 -6.12 1.85 28.90
CA CYS A 288 -6.61 3.21 28.74
C CYS A 288 -5.79 3.87 27.64
N LEU A 289 -6.43 4.55 26.68
CA LEU A 289 -5.74 5.37 25.69
C LEU A 289 -5.88 6.83 26.03
N VAL A 290 -4.88 7.62 25.64
CA VAL A 290 -4.88 9.06 25.76
C VAL A 290 -4.51 9.66 24.42
N ALA A 291 -5.37 10.57 23.93
CA ALA A 291 -5.10 11.43 22.80
C ALA A 291 -4.63 12.79 23.30
N ALA A 292 -3.45 13.24 22.86
CA ALA A 292 -2.90 14.52 23.29
C ALA A 292 -2.25 15.26 22.12
N LYS A 293 -2.47 16.58 22.10
CA LYS A 293 -1.75 17.49 21.21
C LYS A 293 -0.35 17.76 21.77
N LEU A 294 0.66 17.44 20.97
CA LEU A 294 2.07 17.63 21.28
C LEU A 294 2.69 18.66 20.33
N SER A 295 3.65 19.44 20.84
CA SER A 295 4.41 20.38 20.01
C SER A 295 5.84 20.54 20.52
N ALA A 296 6.78 20.59 19.58
CA ALA A 296 8.16 21.00 19.84
C ALA A 296 8.51 22.34 19.18
N LYS A 297 7.52 23.12 18.72
CA LYS A 297 7.75 24.46 18.13
C LYS A 297 8.29 25.48 19.13
N HIS A 298 8.05 25.25 20.42
CA HIS A 298 8.44 26.14 21.52
C HIS A 298 9.60 25.60 22.37
N SER A 299 10.22 24.48 21.93
CA SER A 299 11.30 23.77 22.62
C SER A 299 12.69 24.23 22.19
#